data_AF-A0A6S6S4C0-F1
#
_entry.id   AF-A0A6S6S4C0-F1
#
_cell.length_a   1.000
_cell.length_b   1.000
_cell.length_c   1.000
_cell.angle_alpha   90.00
_cell.angle_beta   90.00
_cell.angle_gamma   90.00
#
_symmetry.space_group_name_H-M   'P 1'
#
loop_
_entity.id
_entity.type
_entity.pdbx_description
1 polymer ?
#
loop_
_entity_poly.entity_id
_entity_poly.type
_entity_poly.pdbx_seq_one_letter_code
_entity_poly.pdbx_strand_id
1 'polypeptide(L)'
;MVASKRHSLYFWLIWLVISIVIASYLVYAMKSIEAGQFGPATIFLPGETTSGHHQIEENCAVCHLASFGGEALLQDACTKCHAEELERIEDSHPLKKFVDPRNADTLAKLDARFCVTCHVEHRPEMTKAMGVTLPENFCFQCHEKVGENRPSHQQLDFNSCANSGCHNFHDNRALYEDFLLKHAEKPRHLPRQQVESRNLMEFFSMTALYPSTEYPFKPLSLVQADAPLAHGSDHQINSDWLASKHAQGGVNCSACHTQTNTSTNGKEWLDKPDHTQCKGCHIGETASFSSGKHGMRLAADMSLMSPSLARQPMKAESHSELVNCHSCHSDHRYDTKYAAVDACLECHDDEHSRHYLTSPHGKLWQQEVESQAAPGSGVSCATCHMPRVWHENAEEVERILVDHNQNNTLRPNTKMLRPVCMQCHGLGFSIDALADPSLIKNNFKGLPSVHVESIDMAVEADRLHRLKRLNKTSP
;
A
#
# COMPACT_ATOMS: atom_id res chain seq x y z
N MET A 1 48.23 9.30 52.84
CA MET A 1 47.82 10.15 51.70
C MET A 1 48.31 9.70 50.31
N VAL A 2 49.36 8.87 50.18
CA VAL A 2 49.88 8.44 48.86
C VAL A 2 49.06 7.32 48.19
N ALA A 3 48.46 6.42 48.99
CA ALA A 3 47.63 5.32 48.47
C ALA A 3 46.33 5.82 47.81
N SER A 4 45.70 6.90 48.30
CA SER A 4 44.44 7.42 47.74
C SER A 4 44.62 8.11 46.38
N LYS A 5 45.78 8.70 46.09
CA LYS A 5 46.09 9.33 44.79
C LYS A 5 46.29 8.30 43.66
N ARG A 6 46.87 7.13 43.97
CA ARG A 6 47.07 6.06 42.97
C ARG A 6 45.74 5.48 42.48
N HIS A 7 44.79 5.25 43.39
CA HIS A 7 43.45 4.78 43.03
C HIS A 7 42.72 5.77 42.13
N SER A 8 42.84 7.08 42.40
CA SER A 8 42.26 8.13 41.54
C SER A 8 42.83 8.12 40.11
N LEU A 9 44.14 7.94 39.92
CA LEU A 9 44.75 7.86 38.59
C LEU A 9 44.26 6.63 37.79
N TYR A 10 44.12 5.48 38.43
CA TYR A 10 43.57 4.28 37.79
C TYR A 10 42.14 4.49 37.32
N PHE A 11 41.28 5.12 38.13
CA PHE A 11 39.92 5.44 37.71
C PHE A 11 39.89 6.41 36.53
N TRP A 12 40.74 7.45 36.52
CA TRP A 12 40.84 8.37 35.37
C TRP A 12 41.33 7.68 34.09
N LEU A 13 42.30 6.76 34.20
CA LEU A 13 42.77 5.98 33.05
C LEU A 13 41.67 5.04 32.54
N ILE A 14 40.93 4.38 33.43
CA ILE A 14 39.78 3.54 33.05
C ILE A 14 38.71 4.38 32.35
N TRP A 15 38.33 5.54 32.91
CA TRP A 15 37.38 6.46 32.29
C TRP A 15 37.85 6.95 30.92
N LEU A 16 39.13 7.27 30.78
CA LEU A 16 39.71 7.68 29.50
C LEU A 16 39.62 6.55 28.47
N VAL A 17 40.01 5.32 28.84
CA VAL A 17 39.92 4.15 27.97
C VAL A 17 38.48 3.88 27.55
N ILE A 18 37.54 3.88 28.50
CA ILE A 18 36.10 3.71 28.22
C ILE A 18 35.61 4.80 27.26
N SER A 19 35.97 6.06 27.51
CA SER A 19 35.56 7.18 26.65
C SER A 19 36.10 7.05 25.23
N ILE A 20 37.36 6.62 25.07
CA ILE A 20 37.97 6.38 23.76
C ILE A 20 37.28 5.22 23.04
N VAL A 21 36.97 4.13 23.75
CA VAL A 21 36.25 2.98 23.18
C VAL A 21 34.85 3.38 22.72
N ILE A 22 34.09 4.09 23.55
CA ILE A 22 32.75 4.59 23.21
C ILE A 22 32.84 5.55 22.00
N ALA A 23 33.74 6.52 22.02
CA ALA A 23 33.92 7.46 20.92
C ALA A 23 34.31 6.75 19.62
N SER A 24 35.21 5.78 19.69
CA SER A 24 35.62 4.97 18.53
C SER A 24 34.46 4.16 17.96
N TYR A 25 33.63 3.57 18.84
CA TYR A 25 32.43 2.86 18.43
C TYR A 25 31.40 3.79 17.79
N LEU A 26 31.14 4.98 18.35
CA LEU A 26 30.21 5.94 17.77
C LEU A 26 30.69 6.47 16.41
N VAL A 27 31.99 6.71 16.24
CA VAL A 27 32.57 7.08 14.94
C VAL A 27 32.44 5.94 13.93
N TYR A 28 32.70 4.70 14.36
CA TYR A 28 32.48 3.52 13.52
C TYR A 28 31.01 3.37 13.11
N ALA A 29 30.09 3.50 14.06
CA ALA A 29 28.65 3.46 13.81
C ALA A 29 28.20 4.56 12.85
N MET A 30 28.73 5.78 12.98
CA MET A 30 28.38 6.87 12.07
C MET A 30 28.92 6.63 10.65
N LYS A 31 30.16 6.14 10.52
CA LYS A 31 30.73 5.73 9.23
C LYS A 31 29.98 4.54 8.62
N SER A 32 29.39 3.68 9.44
CA SER A 32 28.60 2.54 8.96
C SER A 32 27.34 3.00 8.21
N ILE A 33 26.75 4.15 8.57
CA ILE A 33 25.63 4.77 7.83
C ILE A 33 26.06 5.12 6.41
N GLU A 34 27.20 5.81 6.25
CA GLU A 34 27.75 6.18 4.94
C GLU A 34 28.11 4.93 4.09
N ALA A 35 28.48 3.85 4.75
CA ALA A 35 28.79 2.57 4.13
C ALA A 35 27.56 1.66 3.90
N GLY A 36 26.34 2.12 4.21
CA GLY A 36 25.10 1.35 4.05
C GLY A 36 24.96 0.15 5.02
N GLN A 37 25.72 0.14 6.13
CA GLN A 37 25.71 -0.91 7.14
C GLN A 37 24.82 -0.50 8.32
N PHE A 38 23.60 -1.03 8.39
CA PHE A 38 22.63 -0.61 9.39
C PHE A 38 22.92 -1.10 10.82
N GLY A 39 23.46 -2.32 10.99
CA GLY A 39 23.63 -2.93 12.32
C GLY A 39 24.28 -2.00 13.36
N PRO A 40 25.47 -1.44 13.10
CA PRO A 40 26.12 -0.49 14.01
C PRO A 40 25.40 0.86 14.11
N ALA A 41 24.67 1.29 13.06
CA ALA A 41 23.93 2.55 13.03
C ALA A 41 22.68 2.56 13.93
N THR A 42 22.17 1.40 14.34
CA THR A 42 20.98 1.26 15.20
C THR A 42 21.08 2.04 16.51
N ILE A 43 22.29 2.29 17.03
CA ILE A 43 22.50 3.12 18.24
C ILE A 43 21.99 4.56 18.09
N PHE A 44 21.85 5.04 16.86
CA PHE A 44 21.34 6.38 16.56
C PHE A 44 19.84 6.43 16.28
N LEU A 45 19.12 5.29 16.31
CA LEU A 45 17.67 5.27 16.17
C LEU A 45 17.01 5.77 17.46
N PRO A 46 16.22 6.87 17.41
CA PRO A 46 15.52 7.37 18.58
C PRO A 46 14.39 6.43 19.07
N GLY A 47 13.90 5.58 18.19
CA GLY A 47 12.79 4.65 18.42
C GLY A 47 12.37 3.96 17.13
N GLU A 48 11.41 3.05 17.22
CA GLU A 48 10.86 2.36 16.04
C GLU A 48 10.07 3.32 15.15
N THR A 49 10.19 3.14 13.83
CA THR A 49 9.32 3.83 12.86
C THR A 49 7.90 3.28 12.87
N THR A 50 6.98 4.00 12.24
CA THR A 50 5.59 3.58 12.04
C THR A 50 5.52 2.27 11.24
N SER A 51 4.39 1.56 11.36
CA SER A 51 4.15 0.35 10.56
C SER A 51 4.18 0.61 9.04
N GLY A 52 4.02 1.88 8.60
CA GLY A 52 4.13 2.28 7.20
C GLY A 52 5.56 2.19 6.66
N HIS A 53 6.55 2.56 7.48
CA HIS A 53 7.95 2.73 7.02
C HIS A 53 8.96 1.76 7.64
N HIS A 54 8.55 0.90 8.58
CA HIS A 54 9.50 -0.03 9.23
C HIS A 54 10.34 -0.89 8.32
N GLN A 55 9.86 -1.25 7.13
CA GLN A 55 10.64 -2.06 6.21
C GLN A 55 11.82 -1.31 5.59
N ILE A 56 11.83 0.01 5.63
CA ILE A 56 12.88 0.86 5.06
C ILE A 56 13.68 1.61 6.14
N GLU A 57 13.41 1.35 7.43
CA GLU A 57 14.09 2.04 8.53
C GLU A 57 15.60 1.73 8.60
N GLU A 58 16.04 0.65 7.92
CA GLU A 58 17.44 0.28 7.82
C GLU A 58 18.25 1.18 6.86
N ASN A 59 17.57 1.96 6.02
CA ASN A 59 18.19 2.91 5.10
C ASN A 59 17.80 4.35 5.47
N CYS A 60 18.51 4.93 6.45
CA CYS A 60 18.26 6.28 6.95
C CYS A 60 18.23 7.35 5.86
N ALA A 61 19.01 7.17 4.78
CA ALA A 61 19.12 8.12 3.68
C ALA A 61 17.84 8.24 2.83
N VAL A 62 16.91 7.29 2.95
CA VAL A 62 15.59 7.38 2.30
C VAL A 62 14.79 8.57 2.84
N CYS A 63 14.88 8.81 4.16
CA CYS A 63 14.16 9.90 4.82
C CYS A 63 15.08 11.11 5.08
N HIS A 64 16.33 10.88 5.47
CA HIS A 64 17.29 11.92 5.86
C HIS A 64 18.29 12.21 4.75
N LEU A 65 17.88 13.04 3.78
CA LEU A 65 18.71 13.39 2.60
C LEU A 65 19.99 14.16 2.94
N ALA A 66 20.03 14.84 4.09
CA ALA A 66 21.22 15.51 4.61
C ALA A 66 21.16 15.60 6.14
N SER A 67 22.33 15.54 6.78
CA SER A 67 22.48 15.79 8.21
C SER A 67 21.96 17.18 8.57
N PHE A 68 21.03 17.26 9.53
CA PHE A 68 20.37 18.51 9.93
C PHE A 68 19.68 19.25 8.78
N GLY A 69 19.15 18.52 7.78
CA GLY A 69 18.54 19.09 6.58
C GLY A 69 17.23 19.86 6.78
N GLY A 70 16.62 19.79 7.96
CA GLY A 70 15.37 20.47 8.29
C GLY A 70 14.14 19.92 7.57
N GLU A 71 13.01 20.60 7.77
CA GLU A 71 11.68 20.14 7.30
C GLU A 71 11.55 20.12 5.77
N ALA A 72 12.20 21.05 5.07
CA ALA A 72 12.13 21.12 3.60
C ALA A 72 12.74 19.88 2.94
N LEU A 73 13.92 19.43 3.39
CA LEU A 73 14.54 18.22 2.84
C LEU A 73 13.78 16.94 3.24
N LEU A 74 13.16 16.92 4.43
CA LEU A 74 12.24 15.84 4.82
C LEU A 74 11.01 15.81 3.92
N GLN A 75 10.43 16.97 3.61
CA GLN A 75 9.29 17.08 2.70
C GLN A 75 9.62 16.55 1.30
N ASP A 76 10.80 16.88 0.79
CA ASP A 76 11.28 16.36 -0.50
C ASP A 76 11.42 14.82 -0.46
N ALA A 77 11.92 14.26 0.65
CA ALA A 77 11.98 12.81 0.84
C ALA A 77 10.59 12.16 0.84
N CYS A 78 9.63 12.71 1.59
CA CYS A 78 8.27 12.19 1.65
C CYS A 78 7.57 12.25 0.28
N THR A 79 7.68 13.38 -0.42
CA THR A 79 6.97 13.62 -1.68
C THR A 79 7.53 12.82 -2.86
N LYS A 80 8.81 12.42 -2.82
CA LYS A 80 9.37 11.47 -3.82
C LYS A 80 8.60 10.16 -3.90
N CYS A 81 7.98 9.71 -2.81
CA CYS A 81 7.19 8.47 -2.80
C CYS A 81 5.67 8.74 -2.81
N HIS A 82 5.19 9.80 -2.15
CA HIS A 82 3.75 10.01 -1.92
C HIS A 82 3.08 11.02 -2.86
N ALA A 83 3.82 11.82 -3.63
CA ALA A 83 3.21 12.88 -4.45
C ALA A 83 2.22 12.32 -5.49
N GLU A 84 2.60 11.27 -6.22
CA GLU A 84 1.73 10.63 -7.22
C GLU A 84 0.47 10.03 -6.58
N GLU A 85 0.59 9.45 -5.39
CA GLU A 85 -0.56 8.94 -4.65
C GLU A 85 -1.52 10.08 -4.29
N LEU A 86 -1.01 11.16 -3.69
CA LEU A 86 -1.79 12.32 -3.26
C LEU A 86 -2.52 12.99 -4.43
N GLU A 87 -1.88 13.07 -5.60
CA GLU A 87 -2.50 13.56 -6.82
C GLU A 87 -3.64 12.64 -7.28
N ARG A 88 -3.37 11.34 -7.39
CA ARG A 88 -4.35 10.33 -7.85
C ARG A 88 -5.58 10.23 -6.94
N ILE A 89 -5.43 10.45 -5.64
CA ILE A 89 -6.56 10.43 -4.69
C ILE A 89 -7.29 11.76 -4.58
N GLU A 90 -6.88 12.78 -5.35
CA GLU A 90 -7.38 14.15 -5.23
C GLU A 90 -7.32 14.64 -3.78
N ASP A 91 -6.11 14.68 -3.23
CA ASP A 91 -5.86 15.01 -1.83
C ASP A 91 -6.79 16.12 -1.33
N SER A 92 -7.55 15.79 -0.28
CA SER A 92 -8.52 16.69 0.33
C SER A 92 -7.84 17.86 1.04
N HIS A 93 -6.56 17.75 1.38
CA HIS A 93 -5.76 18.82 1.99
C HIS A 93 -4.46 19.06 1.20
N PRO A 94 -4.54 19.44 -0.09
CA PRO A 94 -3.37 19.63 -0.92
C PRO A 94 -2.68 20.95 -0.55
N LEU A 95 -1.38 21.05 -0.80
CA LEU A 95 -0.55 22.22 -0.51
C LEU A 95 -1.19 23.55 -0.97
N LYS A 96 -1.85 23.55 -2.13
CA LYS A 96 -2.54 24.74 -2.68
C LYS A 96 -3.60 25.34 -1.75
N LYS A 97 -4.20 24.55 -0.84
CA LYS A 97 -5.13 25.07 0.18
C LYS A 97 -4.43 25.87 1.27
N PHE A 98 -3.17 25.57 1.55
CA PHE A 98 -2.43 26.16 2.67
C PHE A 98 -1.58 27.37 2.26
N VAL A 99 -1.17 27.47 1.00
CA VAL A 99 -0.38 28.61 0.51
C VAL A 99 -1.17 29.92 0.36
N ASP A 100 -2.49 29.89 0.56
CA ASP A 100 -3.31 31.10 0.60
C ASP A 100 -2.95 31.97 1.82
N PRO A 101 -2.57 33.25 1.63
CA PRO A 101 -2.21 34.15 2.74
C PRO A 101 -3.27 34.28 3.83
N ARG A 102 -4.55 34.03 3.51
CA ARG A 102 -5.65 34.04 4.50
C ARG A 102 -5.51 32.97 5.59
N ASN A 103 -4.69 31.95 5.35
CA ASN A 103 -4.42 30.89 6.32
C ASN A 103 -3.20 31.16 7.21
N ALA A 104 -2.54 32.31 7.09
CA ALA A 104 -1.31 32.61 7.83
C ALA A 104 -1.46 32.43 9.35
N ASP A 105 -2.54 32.95 9.94
CA ASP A 105 -2.81 32.82 11.38
C ASP A 105 -3.06 31.37 11.81
N THR A 106 -3.66 30.56 10.94
CA THR A 106 -3.90 29.14 11.17
C THR A 106 -2.60 28.34 11.07
N LEU A 107 -1.78 28.61 10.04
CA LEU A 107 -0.50 27.94 9.84
C LEU A 107 0.54 28.30 10.91
N ALA A 108 0.40 29.46 11.55
CA ALA A 108 1.20 29.81 12.72
C ALA A 108 0.94 28.90 13.93
N LYS A 109 -0.22 28.23 13.98
CA LYS A 109 -0.59 27.27 15.04
C LYS A 109 -0.25 25.82 14.65
N LEU A 110 -0.53 25.46 13.40
CA LEU A 110 -0.30 24.12 12.87
C LEU A 110 0.04 24.23 11.38
N ASP A 111 1.31 24.03 11.03
CA ASP A 111 1.77 24.16 9.66
C ASP A 111 1.54 22.90 8.83
N ALA A 112 0.31 22.69 8.37
CA ALA A 112 -0.08 21.52 7.57
C ALA A 112 0.55 21.46 6.16
N ARG A 113 1.51 22.33 5.83
CA ARG A 113 2.26 22.28 4.56
C ARG A 113 3.31 21.16 4.55
N PHE A 114 3.74 20.69 5.72
CA PHE A 114 4.79 19.69 5.86
C PHE A 114 4.23 18.39 6.41
N CYS A 115 4.61 17.25 5.82
CA CYS A 115 4.20 15.92 6.28
C CYS A 115 4.64 15.68 7.73
N VAL A 116 5.86 16.10 8.06
CA VAL A 116 6.46 15.91 9.40
C VAL A 116 5.82 16.74 10.50
N THR A 117 4.95 17.71 10.17
CA THR A 117 4.13 18.39 11.17
C THR A 117 3.13 17.43 11.81
N CYS A 118 2.60 16.48 11.04
CA CYS A 118 1.61 15.51 11.50
C CYS A 118 2.19 14.10 11.69
N HIS A 119 3.23 13.75 10.92
CA HIS A 119 3.81 12.42 10.81
C HIS A 119 5.28 12.44 11.17
N VAL A 120 5.59 12.36 12.47
CA VAL A 120 6.96 12.27 12.96
C VAL A 120 7.31 10.81 13.21
N GLU A 121 8.28 10.30 12.47
CA GLU A 121 8.81 8.95 12.66
C GLU A 121 9.60 8.80 13.97
N HIS A 122 9.88 7.57 14.38
CA HIS A 122 10.64 7.25 15.62
C HIS A 122 9.95 7.71 16.92
N ARG A 123 8.62 7.80 16.91
CA ARG A 123 7.80 8.24 18.04
C ARG A 123 6.70 7.23 18.39
N PRO A 124 7.04 5.94 18.66
CA PRO A 124 6.05 4.88 18.81
C PRO A 124 5.05 5.17 19.95
N GLU A 125 5.50 5.75 21.05
CA GLU A 125 4.70 6.06 22.25
C GLU A 125 3.54 7.07 22.00
N MET A 126 3.64 7.88 20.95
CA MET A 126 2.62 8.88 20.61
C MET A 126 2.00 8.67 19.22
N THR A 127 2.44 7.63 18.50
CA THR A 127 1.92 7.29 17.18
C THR A 127 0.53 6.68 17.33
N LYS A 128 -0.46 7.29 16.69
CA LYS A 128 -1.85 6.84 16.70
C LYS A 128 -2.18 6.05 15.45
N ALA A 129 -3.47 5.70 15.32
CA ALA A 129 -4.03 5.23 14.06
C ALA A 129 -3.57 6.15 12.90
N MET A 130 -3.37 5.55 11.73
CA MET A 130 -2.89 6.25 10.54
C MET A 130 -1.49 6.87 10.62
N GLY A 131 -0.69 6.53 11.64
CA GLY A 131 0.68 7.04 11.75
C GLY A 131 0.74 8.51 12.13
N VAL A 132 -0.34 9.08 12.65
CA VAL A 132 -0.40 10.48 13.10
C VAL A 132 0.24 10.58 14.49
N THR A 133 1.14 11.53 14.67
CA THR A 133 1.85 11.78 15.94
C THR A 133 1.40 13.05 16.64
N LEU A 134 0.16 13.47 16.41
CA LEU A 134 -0.47 14.64 17.01
C LEU A 134 -1.56 14.27 18.03
N PRO A 135 -1.90 15.18 18.96
CA PRO A 135 -3.11 15.08 19.80
C PRO A 135 -4.39 14.90 18.96
N GLU A 136 -5.42 14.22 19.47
CA GLU A 136 -6.62 13.85 18.67
C GLU A 136 -7.44 15.07 18.21
N ASN A 137 -7.28 16.19 18.88
CA ASN A 137 -7.97 17.44 18.59
C ASN A 137 -7.24 18.33 17.56
N PHE A 138 -6.21 17.82 16.87
CA PHE A 138 -5.46 18.63 15.90
C PHE A 138 -6.35 19.23 14.80
N CYS A 139 -7.42 18.53 14.40
CA CYS A 139 -8.40 19.02 13.43
C CYS A 139 -9.08 20.33 13.89
N PHE A 140 -9.30 20.49 15.20
CA PHE A 140 -9.95 21.68 15.77
C PHE A 140 -9.10 22.94 15.65
N GLN A 141 -7.78 22.83 15.46
CA GLN A 141 -6.93 24.00 15.25
C GLN A 141 -7.34 24.80 13.99
N CYS A 142 -7.94 24.11 13.02
CA CYS A 142 -8.43 24.71 11.78
C CYS A 142 -9.98 24.71 11.69
N HIS A 143 -10.64 23.71 12.27
CA HIS A 143 -12.09 23.48 12.14
C HIS A 143 -12.91 23.86 13.37
N GLU A 144 -12.38 24.69 14.28
CA GLU A 144 -13.07 25.12 15.52
C GLU A 144 -14.53 25.57 15.30
N LYS A 145 -14.78 26.28 14.20
CA LYS A 145 -16.09 26.90 13.90
C LYS A 145 -17.00 26.04 13.02
N VAL A 146 -16.68 24.76 12.81
CA VAL A 146 -17.46 23.89 11.92
C VAL A 146 -18.94 23.81 12.35
N GLY A 147 -19.20 23.79 13.65
CA GLY A 147 -20.55 23.77 14.23
C GLY A 147 -21.40 25.02 13.93
N GLU A 148 -20.78 26.16 13.58
CA GLU A 148 -21.51 27.38 13.21
C GLU A 148 -22.25 27.21 11.86
N ASN A 149 -21.64 26.45 10.94
CA ASN A 149 -22.13 26.27 9.57
C ASN A 149 -22.68 24.86 9.29
N ARG A 150 -22.49 23.93 10.24
CA ARG A 150 -22.93 22.54 10.17
C ARG A 150 -23.59 22.13 11.48
N PRO A 151 -24.93 22.21 11.60
CA PRO A 151 -25.65 21.81 12.81
C PRO A 151 -25.35 20.38 13.26
N SER A 152 -25.11 19.45 12.32
CA SER A 152 -24.71 18.07 12.61
C SER A 152 -23.39 17.95 13.38
N HIS A 153 -22.55 18.99 13.40
CA HIS A 153 -21.24 18.97 14.06
C HIS A 153 -21.24 19.65 15.43
N GLN A 154 -22.37 20.19 15.90
CA GLN A 154 -22.43 20.95 17.15
C GLN A 154 -22.30 20.08 18.41
N GLN A 155 -22.68 18.81 18.33
CA GLN A 155 -22.70 17.87 19.46
C GLN A 155 -21.62 16.79 19.33
N LEU A 156 -20.69 16.95 18.39
CA LEU A 156 -19.59 16.01 18.21
C LEU A 156 -18.47 16.30 19.19
N ASP A 157 -17.94 15.24 19.80
CA ASP A 157 -16.79 15.33 20.71
C ASP A 157 -15.54 15.84 19.98
N PHE A 158 -14.67 16.54 20.72
CA PHE A 158 -13.46 17.16 20.18
C PHE A 158 -12.44 16.17 19.58
N ASN A 159 -12.56 14.87 19.88
CA ASN A 159 -11.68 13.83 19.34
C ASN A 159 -12.37 12.87 18.35
N SER A 160 -13.65 13.10 18.06
CA SER A 160 -14.43 12.25 17.15
C SER A 160 -13.95 12.38 15.69
N CYS A 161 -13.45 13.54 15.29
CA CYS A 161 -13.04 13.83 13.92
C CYS A 161 -12.05 12.80 13.33
N ALA A 162 -11.02 12.44 14.10
CA ALA A 162 -9.97 11.54 13.63
C ALA A 162 -10.35 10.04 13.70
N ASN A 163 -11.44 9.70 14.41
CA ASN A 163 -11.73 8.32 14.82
C ASN A 163 -13.14 7.83 14.44
N SER A 164 -14.07 8.72 14.04
CA SER A 164 -15.48 8.37 13.78
C SER A 164 -15.74 7.78 12.38
N GLY A 165 -14.73 7.69 11.52
CA GLY A 165 -14.91 7.18 10.15
C GLY A 165 -15.68 8.12 9.21
N CYS A 166 -16.02 9.33 9.67
CA CYS A 166 -16.81 10.30 8.91
C CYS A 166 -15.97 11.11 7.90
N HIS A 167 -14.67 11.29 8.16
CA HIS A 167 -13.75 11.94 7.23
C HIS A 167 -12.33 11.42 7.42
N ASN A 168 -11.52 11.52 6.37
CA ASN A 168 -10.09 11.31 6.39
C ASN A 168 -9.37 12.62 6.06
N PHE A 169 -8.11 12.76 6.45
CA PHE A 169 -7.34 13.94 6.04
C PHE A 169 -7.06 13.94 4.53
N HIS A 170 -6.52 12.86 3.97
CA HIS A 170 -6.13 12.87 2.55
C HIS A 170 -7.21 12.41 1.56
N ASP A 171 -7.97 11.35 1.85
CA ASP A 171 -8.96 10.79 0.89
C ASP A 171 -10.39 10.79 1.46
N ASN A 172 -11.19 11.77 1.05
CA ASN A 172 -12.62 11.86 1.38
C ASN A 172 -13.54 11.46 0.22
N ARG A 173 -13.03 10.86 -0.86
CA ARG A 173 -13.85 10.65 -2.06
C ARG A 173 -15.09 9.78 -1.85
N ALA A 174 -15.05 8.90 -0.84
CA ALA A 174 -16.20 8.09 -0.41
C ALA A 174 -17.05 8.73 0.70
N LEU A 175 -16.61 9.86 1.24
CA LEU A 175 -17.14 10.51 2.45
C LEU A 175 -17.64 11.94 2.18
N TYR A 176 -17.48 12.45 0.96
CA TYR A 176 -18.10 13.72 0.57
C TYR A 176 -19.63 13.63 0.59
N GLU A 177 -20.27 14.72 0.98
CA GLU A 177 -21.73 14.80 1.19
C GLU A 177 -22.52 14.39 -0.06
N ASP A 178 -22.09 14.81 -1.25
CA ASP A 178 -22.71 14.45 -2.52
C ASP A 178 -22.59 12.96 -2.84
N PHE A 179 -21.43 12.36 -2.54
CA PHE A 179 -21.22 10.92 -2.66
C PHE A 179 -22.10 10.16 -1.68
N LEU A 180 -22.13 10.56 -0.41
CA LEU A 180 -22.97 9.96 0.61
C LEU A 180 -24.45 9.98 0.19
N LEU A 181 -24.96 11.13 -0.26
CA LEU A 181 -26.33 11.29 -0.74
C LEU A 181 -26.64 10.41 -1.96
N LYS A 182 -25.73 10.39 -2.95
CA LYS A 182 -25.87 9.55 -4.16
C LYS A 182 -25.99 8.07 -3.84
N HIS A 183 -25.41 7.63 -2.71
CA HIS A 183 -25.33 6.24 -2.31
C HIS A 183 -26.20 5.88 -1.10
N ALA A 184 -26.98 6.81 -0.55
CA ALA A 184 -27.73 6.65 0.71
C ALA A 184 -28.75 5.49 0.67
N GLU A 185 -29.46 5.32 -0.44
CA GLU A 185 -30.54 4.33 -0.57
C GLU A 185 -30.06 3.00 -1.19
N LYS A 186 -28.75 2.78 -1.31
CA LYS A 186 -28.24 1.56 -1.95
C LYS A 186 -28.45 0.34 -1.04
N PRO A 187 -28.96 -0.79 -1.58
CA PRO A 187 -29.18 -2.00 -0.80
C PRO A 187 -27.85 -2.59 -0.31
N ARG A 188 -27.92 -3.44 0.72
CA ARG A 188 -26.77 -4.19 1.24
C ARG A 188 -26.01 -4.94 0.14
N HIS A 189 -26.72 -5.60 -0.76
CA HIS A 189 -26.14 -6.29 -1.91
C HIS A 189 -26.63 -5.58 -3.17
N LEU A 190 -25.70 -5.16 -4.01
CA LEU A 190 -26.00 -4.53 -5.29
C LEU A 190 -26.52 -5.58 -6.29
N PRO A 191 -27.22 -5.16 -7.36
CA PRO A 191 -27.66 -6.09 -8.39
C PRO A 191 -26.50 -6.75 -9.14
N ARG A 192 -25.43 -5.99 -9.42
CA ARG A 192 -24.16 -6.51 -9.95
C ARG A 192 -23.22 -6.75 -8.76
N GLN A 193 -22.74 -7.98 -8.63
CA GLN A 193 -21.82 -8.43 -7.58
C GLN A 193 -20.65 -9.17 -8.23
N GLN A 194 -19.99 -8.48 -9.15
CA GLN A 194 -18.89 -9.03 -9.92
C GLN A 194 -17.78 -8.01 -10.02
N VAL A 195 -16.56 -8.46 -9.76
CA VAL A 195 -15.37 -7.64 -9.96
C VAL A 195 -15.12 -7.40 -11.45
N GLU A 196 -14.49 -6.27 -11.76
CA GLU A 196 -14.16 -5.93 -13.15
C GLU A 196 -13.21 -6.96 -13.77
N SER A 197 -13.36 -7.21 -15.07
CA SER A 197 -12.51 -8.17 -15.79
C SER A 197 -11.18 -7.52 -16.22
N ARG A 198 -10.07 -8.25 -16.07
CA ARG A 198 -8.76 -7.80 -16.55
C ARG A 198 -8.74 -7.78 -18.08
N ASN A 199 -8.18 -6.73 -18.68
CA ASN A 199 -8.20 -6.52 -20.13
C ASN A 199 -6.81 -6.37 -20.76
N LEU A 200 -5.74 -6.91 -20.15
CA LEU A 200 -4.35 -6.66 -20.58
C LEU A 200 -4.08 -6.99 -22.07
N MET A 201 -4.63 -8.09 -22.57
CA MET A 201 -4.43 -8.49 -23.98
C MET A 201 -5.10 -7.51 -24.94
N GLU A 202 -6.32 -7.07 -24.61
CA GLU A 202 -7.06 -6.06 -25.37
C GLU A 202 -6.30 -4.72 -25.34
N PHE A 203 -5.86 -4.29 -24.16
CA PHE A 203 -5.02 -3.11 -23.98
C PHE A 203 -3.75 -3.14 -24.85
N PHE A 204 -3.03 -4.26 -24.87
CA PHE A 204 -1.83 -4.38 -25.72
C PHE A 204 -2.14 -4.43 -27.22
N SER A 205 -3.32 -4.92 -27.61
CA SER A 205 -3.73 -4.89 -29.02
C SER A 205 -4.02 -3.49 -29.55
N MET A 206 -4.26 -2.53 -28.65
CA MET A 206 -4.64 -1.15 -28.96
C MET A 206 -3.52 -0.13 -28.71
N THR A 207 -2.39 -0.54 -28.13
CA THR A 207 -1.30 0.37 -27.73
C THR A 207 0.03 -0.06 -28.33
N ALA A 208 0.93 0.90 -28.55
CA ALA A 208 2.29 0.63 -29.02
C ALA A 208 3.23 0.15 -27.88
N LEU A 209 2.71 -0.04 -26.67
CA LEU A 209 3.49 -0.40 -25.48
C LEU A 209 3.95 -1.86 -25.49
N TYR A 210 3.30 -2.73 -26.26
CA TYR A 210 3.68 -4.13 -26.39
C TYR A 210 4.54 -4.36 -27.65
N PRO A 211 5.72 -5.01 -27.53
CA PRO A 211 6.60 -5.26 -28.67
C PRO A 211 6.10 -6.44 -29.53
N SER A 212 4.96 -6.23 -30.18
CA SER A 212 4.25 -7.23 -31.02
C SER A 212 5.05 -7.73 -32.23
N THR A 213 6.07 -6.98 -32.66
CA THR A 213 7.01 -7.41 -33.70
C THR A 213 7.95 -8.51 -33.22
N GLU A 214 8.33 -8.47 -31.94
CA GLU A 214 9.24 -9.44 -31.32
C GLU A 214 8.45 -10.62 -30.74
N TYR A 215 7.29 -10.34 -30.14
CA TYR A 215 6.40 -11.35 -29.55
C TYR A 215 5.01 -11.22 -30.17
N PRO A 216 4.75 -11.85 -31.34
CA PRO A 216 3.43 -11.79 -31.95
C PRO A 216 2.41 -12.55 -31.08
N PHE A 217 1.18 -12.03 -30.97
CA PHE A 217 0.07 -12.68 -30.23
C PHE A 217 -0.39 -13.99 -30.88
N LYS A 218 0.45 -15.02 -30.80
CA LYS A 218 0.22 -16.34 -31.34
C LYS A 218 0.66 -17.37 -30.30
N PRO A 219 -0.23 -18.31 -29.92
CA PRO A 219 0.15 -19.39 -29.02
C PRO A 219 1.36 -20.17 -29.53
N LEU A 220 2.32 -20.42 -28.64
CA LEU A 220 3.49 -21.23 -28.91
C LEU A 220 3.23 -22.70 -28.53
N SER A 221 3.87 -23.61 -29.25
CA SER A 221 3.93 -25.03 -28.94
C SER A 221 5.27 -25.41 -28.30
N LEU A 222 5.34 -26.59 -27.70
CA LEU A 222 6.58 -27.09 -27.07
C LEU A 222 7.77 -27.13 -28.04
N VAL A 223 7.55 -27.45 -29.31
CA VAL A 223 8.61 -27.50 -30.34
C VAL A 223 9.20 -26.11 -30.63
N GLN A 224 8.47 -25.05 -30.28
CA GLN A 224 8.92 -23.68 -30.48
C GLN A 224 9.62 -23.10 -29.25
N ALA A 225 9.70 -23.81 -28.12
CA ALA A 225 10.46 -23.36 -26.96
C ALA A 225 11.92 -23.07 -27.36
N ASP A 226 12.40 -21.87 -27.05
CA ASP A 226 13.70 -21.38 -27.54
C ASP A 226 14.80 -21.32 -26.47
N ALA A 227 14.56 -21.92 -25.30
CA ALA A 227 15.60 -22.12 -24.30
C ALA A 227 16.76 -22.94 -24.89
N PRO A 228 18.03 -22.52 -24.69
CA PRO A 228 19.18 -23.29 -25.14
C PRO A 228 19.14 -24.72 -24.57
N LEU A 229 19.70 -25.71 -25.29
CA LEU A 229 19.69 -27.12 -24.87
C LEU A 229 20.18 -27.35 -23.43
N ALA A 230 21.12 -26.53 -22.95
CA ALA A 230 21.64 -26.60 -21.59
C ALA A 230 20.58 -26.25 -20.51
N HIS A 231 19.55 -25.47 -20.84
CA HIS A 231 18.53 -24.97 -19.93
C HIS A 231 17.10 -25.44 -20.28
N GLY A 232 16.85 -25.86 -21.53
CA GLY A 232 15.52 -26.19 -22.04
C GLY A 232 15.08 -27.65 -21.90
N SER A 233 15.81 -28.48 -21.15
CA SER A 233 15.53 -29.94 -21.06
C SER A 233 14.60 -30.34 -19.91
N ASP A 234 14.26 -29.43 -19.00
CA ASP A 234 13.35 -29.72 -17.89
C ASP A 234 11.90 -29.85 -18.38
N HIS A 235 11.32 -31.04 -18.19
CA HIS A 235 9.96 -31.34 -18.65
C HIS A 235 8.89 -30.55 -17.87
N GLN A 236 9.09 -30.32 -16.57
CA GLN A 236 8.12 -29.62 -15.74
C GLN A 236 8.08 -28.13 -16.10
N ILE A 237 9.25 -27.48 -16.23
CA ILE A 237 9.35 -26.07 -16.64
C ILE A 237 8.68 -25.86 -18.00
N ASN A 238 8.98 -26.73 -18.97
CA ASN A 238 8.38 -26.66 -20.30
C ASN A 238 6.85 -26.85 -20.28
N SER A 239 6.35 -27.78 -19.45
CA SER A 239 4.92 -28.00 -19.27
C SER A 239 4.23 -26.79 -18.62
N ASP A 240 4.84 -26.20 -17.60
CA ASP A 240 4.30 -25.03 -16.90
C ASP A 240 4.31 -23.79 -17.79
N TRP A 241 5.41 -23.55 -18.51
CA TRP A 241 5.49 -22.49 -19.51
C TRP A 241 4.42 -22.65 -20.58
N LEU A 242 4.25 -23.85 -21.16
CA LEU A 242 3.25 -24.10 -22.19
C LEU A 242 1.81 -23.86 -21.69
N ALA A 243 1.54 -24.15 -20.41
CA ALA A 243 0.26 -23.89 -19.77
C ALA A 243 0.02 -22.40 -19.44
N SER A 244 1.07 -21.58 -19.42
CA SER A 244 1.01 -20.18 -19.02
C SER A 244 0.32 -19.27 -20.04
N LYS A 245 -0.09 -18.08 -19.58
CA LYS A 245 -0.56 -17.01 -20.47
C LYS A 245 0.54 -16.40 -21.33
N HIS A 246 1.81 -16.55 -20.94
CA HIS A 246 2.96 -16.10 -21.73
C HIS A 246 3.10 -16.92 -23.01
N ALA A 247 3.13 -18.25 -22.93
CA ALA A 247 3.19 -19.09 -24.13
C ALA A 247 1.95 -18.91 -25.02
N GLN A 248 0.76 -18.77 -24.43
CA GLN A 248 -0.48 -18.46 -25.18
C GLN A 248 -0.42 -17.09 -25.88
N GLY A 249 0.31 -16.14 -25.30
CA GLY A 249 0.51 -14.79 -25.83
C GLY A 249 1.72 -14.63 -26.76
N GLY A 250 2.47 -15.69 -27.06
CA GLY A 250 3.64 -15.62 -27.95
C GLY A 250 4.97 -15.30 -27.26
N VAL A 251 5.02 -15.30 -25.93
CA VAL A 251 6.23 -15.01 -25.15
C VAL A 251 7.01 -16.30 -24.88
N ASN A 252 8.23 -16.35 -25.39
CA ASN A 252 9.12 -17.52 -25.32
C ASN A 252 10.17 -17.38 -24.20
N CYS A 253 10.95 -18.42 -23.95
CA CYS A 253 11.95 -18.46 -22.88
C CYS A 253 12.96 -17.31 -22.98
N SER A 254 13.45 -17.04 -24.19
CA SER A 254 14.43 -15.98 -24.47
C SER A 254 13.91 -14.57 -24.14
N ALA A 255 12.59 -14.35 -24.11
CA ALA A 255 11.99 -13.07 -23.77
C ALA A 255 12.26 -12.67 -22.31
N CYS A 256 12.39 -13.65 -21.41
CA CYS A 256 12.66 -13.42 -19.99
C CYS A 256 14.13 -13.69 -19.65
N HIS A 257 14.72 -14.73 -20.24
CA HIS A 257 16.05 -15.21 -19.90
C HIS A 257 17.17 -14.61 -20.76
N THR A 258 16.91 -13.57 -21.56
CA THR A 258 17.99 -12.91 -22.31
C THR A 258 18.22 -11.49 -21.81
N GLN A 259 19.48 -11.16 -21.55
CA GLN A 259 19.93 -9.80 -21.28
C GLN A 259 21.02 -9.38 -22.27
N THR A 260 21.12 -8.09 -22.55
CA THR A 260 22.19 -7.54 -23.38
C THR A 260 23.44 -7.34 -22.53
N ASN A 261 24.54 -7.99 -22.91
CA ASN A 261 25.84 -7.79 -22.30
C ASN A 261 26.39 -6.42 -22.71
N THR A 262 26.58 -5.54 -21.72
CA THR A 262 26.98 -4.14 -21.94
C THR A 262 28.39 -3.98 -22.50
N SER A 263 29.25 -4.99 -22.37
CA SER A 263 30.64 -4.94 -22.85
C SER A 263 30.79 -5.44 -24.29
N THR A 264 29.96 -6.40 -24.70
CA THR A 264 30.07 -7.06 -26.00
C THR A 264 28.90 -6.73 -26.94
N ASN A 265 27.86 -6.06 -26.44
CA ASN A 265 26.56 -5.91 -27.09
C ASN A 265 25.93 -7.26 -27.53
N GLY A 266 26.38 -8.37 -26.96
CA GLY A 266 25.85 -9.70 -27.21
C GLY A 266 24.64 -10.02 -26.33
N LYS A 267 23.83 -10.99 -26.75
CA LYS A 267 22.75 -11.56 -25.94
C LYS A 267 23.31 -12.67 -25.05
N GLU A 268 23.04 -12.62 -23.75
CA GLU A 268 23.49 -13.59 -22.75
C GLU A 268 22.29 -14.19 -22.01
N TRP A 269 22.37 -15.48 -21.70
CA TRP A 269 21.33 -16.18 -20.96
C TRP A 269 21.40 -15.82 -19.47
N LEU A 270 20.26 -15.49 -18.89
CA LEU A 270 20.08 -15.14 -17.49
C LEU A 270 19.26 -16.25 -16.81
N ASP A 271 19.90 -17.05 -15.96
CA ASP A 271 19.23 -18.19 -15.31
C ASP A 271 18.07 -17.76 -14.41
N LYS A 272 18.19 -16.62 -13.73
CA LYS A 272 17.19 -16.09 -12.81
C LYS A 272 16.89 -14.62 -13.13
N PRO A 273 15.92 -14.37 -14.03
CA PRO A 273 15.38 -13.05 -14.28
C PRO A 273 14.88 -12.39 -12.99
N ASP A 274 15.18 -11.11 -12.81
CA ASP A 274 14.57 -10.30 -11.77
C ASP A 274 13.35 -9.53 -12.32
N HIS A 275 12.75 -8.71 -11.46
CA HIS A 275 11.58 -7.90 -11.80
C HIS A 275 11.81 -6.90 -12.96
N THR A 276 13.06 -6.60 -13.33
CA THR A 276 13.35 -5.70 -14.46
C THR A 276 12.93 -6.30 -15.80
N GLN A 277 12.98 -7.63 -15.94
CA GLN A 277 12.48 -8.33 -17.12
C GLN A 277 10.95 -8.28 -17.18
N CYS A 278 10.28 -8.38 -16.02
CA CYS A 278 8.82 -8.22 -15.94
C CYS A 278 8.39 -6.80 -16.35
N LYS A 279 9.13 -5.77 -15.91
CA LYS A 279 8.84 -4.35 -16.16
C LYS A 279 8.69 -4.03 -17.66
N GLY A 280 9.39 -4.76 -18.53
CA GLY A 280 9.31 -4.57 -19.98
C GLY A 280 7.89 -4.69 -20.56
N CYS A 281 7.04 -5.54 -19.96
CA CYS A 281 5.62 -5.67 -20.33
C CYS A 281 4.67 -5.24 -19.20
N HIS A 282 5.09 -5.37 -17.93
CA HIS A 282 4.26 -5.19 -16.74
C HIS A 282 4.63 -3.93 -15.95
N ILE A 283 4.89 -2.82 -16.64
CA ILE A 283 5.36 -1.58 -15.99
C ILE A 283 4.43 -1.09 -14.87
N GLY A 284 3.11 -1.21 -15.06
CA GLY A 284 2.11 -0.80 -14.06
C GLY A 284 2.12 -1.70 -12.82
N GLU A 285 2.17 -3.01 -13.02
CA GLU A 285 2.22 -3.98 -11.92
C GLU A 285 3.55 -3.88 -11.15
N THR A 286 4.68 -3.72 -11.85
CA THR A 286 5.99 -3.54 -11.20
C THR A 286 6.05 -2.23 -10.41
N ALA A 287 5.56 -1.12 -10.96
CA ALA A 287 5.52 0.16 -10.25
C ALA A 287 4.65 0.05 -8.99
N SER A 288 3.45 -0.50 -9.12
CA SER A 288 2.53 -0.70 -8.02
C SER A 288 3.09 -1.65 -6.94
N PHE A 289 3.75 -2.75 -7.32
CA PHE A 289 4.43 -3.65 -6.38
C PHE A 289 5.51 -2.93 -5.57
N SER A 290 6.36 -2.14 -6.25
CA SER A 290 7.43 -1.37 -5.63
C SER A 290 6.93 -0.26 -4.69
N SER A 291 5.70 0.24 -4.87
CA SER A 291 5.07 1.17 -3.91
C SER A 291 4.39 0.45 -2.72
N GLY A 292 4.19 -0.86 -2.82
CA GLY A 292 3.57 -1.69 -1.80
C GLY A 292 4.56 -2.15 -0.72
N LYS A 293 4.05 -2.61 0.43
CA LYS A 293 4.88 -3.18 1.51
C LYS A 293 5.66 -4.41 1.08
N HIS A 294 5.28 -5.08 -0.01
CA HIS A 294 6.01 -6.25 -0.48
C HIS A 294 7.22 -5.87 -1.36
N GLY A 295 7.19 -4.69 -2.00
CA GLY A 295 8.24 -4.25 -2.91
C GLY A 295 8.99 -2.98 -2.48
N MET A 296 8.52 -2.24 -1.46
CA MET A 296 9.08 -0.92 -1.09
C MET A 296 10.55 -0.95 -0.73
N ARG A 297 11.07 -2.09 -0.23
CA ARG A 297 12.50 -2.25 0.03
C ARG A 297 13.32 -2.16 -1.26
N LEU A 298 12.85 -2.77 -2.35
CA LEU A 298 13.52 -2.67 -3.65
C LEU A 298 13.53 -1.23 -4.17
N ALA A 299 12.42 -0.50 -3.99
CA ALA A 299 12.34 0.90 -4.37
C ALA A 299 13.30 1.81 -3.59
N ALA A 300 13.74 1.35 -2.41
CA ALA A 300 14.69 2.03 -1.53
C ALA A 300 16.13 1.49 -1.67
N ASP A 301 16.43 0.77 -2.76
CA ASP A 301 17.74 0.13 -3.03
C ASP A 301 18.18 -0.86 -1.94
N MET A 302 17.21 -1.53 -1.31
CA MET A 302 17.43 -2.53 -0.26
C MET A 302 17.15 -3.95 -0.77
N SER A 303 17.55 -4.94 0.02
CA SER A 303 17.21 -6.35 -0.25
C SER A 303 15.70 -6.58 -0.23
N LEU A 304 15.24 -7.61 -0.96
CA LEU A 304 13.87 -8.11 -0.89
C LEU A 304 13.43 -8.30 0.57
N MET A 305 12.14 -8.05 0.84
CA MET A 305 11.61 -8.38 2.16
C MET A 305 11.49 -9.89 2.34
N SER A 306 11.54 -10.35 3.58
CA SER A 306 11.12 -11.68 3.99
C SER A 306 9.96 -11.59 5.00
N PRO A 307 9.08 -12.59 5.11
CA PRO A 307 8.01 -12.60 6.10
C PRO A 307 8.49 -12.41 7.55
N SER A 308 9.72 -12.79 7.87
CA SER A 308 10.33 -12.56 9.19
C SER A 308 10.51 -11.08 9.57
N LEU A 309 10.51 -10.16 8.60
CA LEU A 309 10.57 -8.72 8.84
C LEU A 309 9.19 -8.11 9.14
N ALA A 310 8.11 -8.87 8.93
CA ALA A 310 6.76 -8.35 9.10
C ALA A 310 6.39 -8.20 10.58
N ARG A 311 5.70 -7.10 10.91
CA ARG A 311 5.08 -6.89 12.23
C ARG A 311 3.71 -7.56 12.40
N GLN A 312 3.30 -8.40 11.44
CA GLN A 312 2.06 -9.19 11.51
C GLN A 312 2.40 -10.66 11.77
N PRO A 313 1.49 -11.45 12.38
CA PRO A 313 1.69 -12.89 12.49
C PRO A 313 1.90 -13.53 11.12
N MET A 314 3.04 -14.20 10.96
CA MET A 314 3.40 -14.96 9.76
C MET A 314 3.69 -16.41 10.13
N LYS A 315 3.54 -17.30 9.15
CA LYS A 315 3.92 -18.70 9.27
C LYS A 315 5.43 -18.84 9.37
N ALA A 316 5.89 -19.59 10.37
CA ALA A 316 7.32 -19.72 10.69
C ALA A 316 8.12 -20.33 9.52
N GLU A 317 7.52 -21.25 8.78
CA GLU A 317 8.11 -21.88 7.60
C GLU A 317 8.38 -20.90 6.45
N SER A 318 7.65 -19.77 6.40
CA SER A 318 7.82 -18.76 5.35
C SER A 318 8.90 -17.72 5.67
N HIS A 319 9.47 -17.71 6.88
CA HIS A 319 10.34 -16.65 7.37
C HIS A 319 11.62 -16.42 6.54
N SER A 320 12.12 -17.45 5.86
CA SER A 320 13.31 -17.38 5.00
C SER A 320 12.99 -17.03 3.55
N GLU A 321 11.72 -17.02 3.16
CA GLU A 321 11.32 -16.74 1.78
C GLU A 321 11.54 -15.26 1.44
N LEU A 322 11.93 -15.00 0.20
CA LEU A 322 12.09 -13.65 -0.32
C LEU A 322 10.88 -13.29 -1.17
N VAL A 323 10.25 -12.17 -0.86
CA VAL A 323 9.02 -11.73 -1.55
C VAL A 323 9.36 -10.96 -2.81
N ASN A 324 8.96 -11.48 -3.96
CA ASN A 324 9.13 -10.89 -5.29
C ASN A 324 7.96 -11.29 -6.21
N CYS A 325 8.07 -11.01 -7.52
CA CYS A 325 6.99 -11.30 -8.48
C CYS A 325 6.61 -12.79 -8.57
N HIS A 326 7.52 -13.74 -8.33
CA HIS A 326 7.21 -15.17 -8.41
C HIS A 326 6.79 -15.78 -7.05
N SER A 327 6.73 -14.98 -5.98
CA SER A 327 6.26 -15.45 -4.67
C SER A 327 4.75 -15.68 -4.61
N CYS A 328 3.96 -14.91 -5.37
CA CYS A 328 2.50 -15.06 -5.38
C CYS A 328 2.02 -15.93 -6.55
N HIS A 329 2.57 -15.70 -7.74
CA HIS A 329 2.28 -16.47 -8.95
C HIS A 329 3.59 -17.05 -9.49
N SER A 330 3.93 -18.24 -9.03
CA SER A 330 5.21 -18.88 -9.32
C SER A 330 5.45 -19.09 -10.81
N ASP A 331 6.71 -18.96 -11.20
CA ASP A 331 7.19 -19.42 -12.48
C ASP A 331 7.04 -20.95 -12.61
N HIS A 332 6.91 -21.53 -13.80
CA HIS A 332 6.76 -20.89 -15.10
C HIS A 332 5.28 -20.81 -15.53
N ARG A 333 4.36 -21.09 -14.61
CA ARG A 333 2.90 -21.15 -14.86
C ARG A 333 2.21 -19.80 -14.70
N TYR A 334 2.69 -18.99 -13.75
CA TYR A 334 2.12 -17.70 -13.37
C TYR A 334 0.61 -17.78 -13.06
N ASP A 335 0.23 -18.75 -12.21
CA ASP A 335 -1.16 -19.04 -11.90
C ASP A 335 -1.80 -17.95 -11.02
N THR A 336 -2.52 -17.03 -11.66
CA THR A 336 -3.19 -15.94 -10.95
C THR A 336 -4.39 -16.39 -10.11
N LYS A 337 -4.90 -17.62 -10.25
CA LYS A 337 -5.95 -18.14 -9.37
C LYS A 337 -5.34 -18.54 -8.03
N TYR A 338 -4.25 -19.31 -8.05
CA TYR A 338 -3.49 -19.65 -6.85
C TYR A 338 -2.96 -18.40 -6.13
N ALA A 339 -2.44 -17.42 -6.88
CA ALA A 339 -1.97 -16.15 -6.33
C ALA A 339 -3.03 -15.32 -5.61
N ALA A 340 -4.32 -15.55 -5.91
CA ALA A 340 -5.40 -14.74 -5.40
C ALA A 340 -5.76 -15.07 -3.93
N VAL A 341 -5.41 -16.26 -3.44
CA VAL A 341 -5.68 -16.72 -2.07
C VAL A 341 -4.53 -17.54 -1.51
N ASP A 342 -4.23 -18.67 -2.13
CA ASP A 342 -3.38 -19.72 -1.55
C ASP A 342 -1.98 -19.19 -1.24
N ALA A 343 -1.36 -18.48 -2.19
CA ALA A 343 -0.04 -17.89 -1.98
C ALA A 343 0.00 -16.87 -0.82
N CYS A 344 -1.10 -16.15 -0.57
CA CYS A 344 -1.18 -15.25 0.57
C CYS A 344 -1.18 -16.04 1.88
N LEU A 345 -1.96 -17.13 1.93
CA LEU A 345 -2.12 -17.98 3.11
C LEU A 345 -0.90 -18.87 3.37
N GLU A 346 0.06 -18.99 2.46
CA GLU A 346 1.35 -19.65 2.73
C GLU A 346 2.28 -18.82 3.62
N CYS A 347 2.08 -17.51 3.71
CA CYS A 347 2.86 -16.61 4.56
C CYS A 347 2.04 -16.05 5.72
N HIS A 348 0.81 -15.58 5.48
CA HIS A 348 -0.01 -14.89 6.48
C HIS A 348 -0.68 -15.87 7.46
N ASP A 349 -0.61 -15.56 8.76
CA ASP A 349 -1.18 -16.40 9.84
C ASP A 349 -1.97 -15.62 10.92
N ASP A 350 -2.31 -14.36 10.63
CA ASP A 350 -3.10 -13.54 11.53
C ASP A 350 -4.56 -14.05 11.68
N GLU A 351 -5.28 -13.55 12.67
CA GLU A 351 -6.67 -13.98 12.94
C GLU A 351 -7.61 -13.77 11.74
N HIS A 352 -7.42 -12.69 10.98
CA HIS A 352 -8.26 -12.38 9.82
C HIS A 352 -8.00 -13.34 8.66
N SER A 353 -6.73 -13.62 8.33
CA SER A 353 -6.38 -14.56 7.26
C SER A 353 -6.83 -16.00 7.58
N ARG A 354 -6.66 -16.45 8.83
CA ARG A 354 -7.13 -17.79 9.27
C ARG A 354 -8.64 -17.98 9.19
N HIS A 355 -9.43 -16.90 9.27
CA HIS A 355 -10.88 -16.99 9.15
C HIS A 355 -11.41 -16.98 7.71
N TYR A 356 -10.61 -16.56 6.73
CA TYR A 356 -11.02 -16.34 5.34
C TYR A 356 -11.74 -17.55 4.71
N LEU A 357 -11.16 -18.75 4.76
CA LEU A 357 -11.74 -19.93 4.09
C LEU A 357 -13.14 -20.30 4.62
N THR A 358 -13.47 -19.90 5.85
CA THR A 358 -14.79 -20.17 6.45
C THR A 358 -15.75 -18.99 6.37
N SER A 359 -15.32 -17.87 5.78
CA SER A 359 -16.12 -16.67 5.60
C SER A 359 -17.07 -16.80 4.39
N PRO A 360 -18.11 -15.95 4.28
CA PRO A 360 -18.95 -15.90 3.09
C PRO A 360 -18.14 -15.60 1.81
N HIS A 361 -17.13 -14.74 1.91
CA HIS A 361 -16.25 -14.41 0.78
C HIS A 361 -15.40 -15.60 0.34
N GLY A 362 -14.79 -16.33 1.29
CA GLY A 362 -14.04 -17.55 0.97
C GLY A 362 -14.89 -18.62 0.28
N LYS A 363 -16.17 -18.74 0.68
CA LYS A 363 -17.12 -19.64 0.00
C LYS A 363 -17.44 -19.21 -1.44
N LEU A 364 -17.64 -17.91 -1.67
CA LEU A 364 -17.87 -17.39 -3.03
C LEU A 364 -16.65 -17.62 -3.92
N TRP A 365 -15.44 -17.42 -3.39
CA TRP A 365 -14.20 -17.73 -4.09
C TRP A 365 -14.12 -19.21 -4.47
N GLN A 366 -14.39 -20.11 -3.54
CA GLN A 366 -14.39 -21.55 -3.81
C GLN A 366 -15.39 -21.92 -4.92
N GLN A 367 -16.60 -21.37 -4.87
CA GLN A 367 -17.63 -21.58 -5.89
C GLN A 367 -17.20 -21.08 -7.27
N GLU A 368 -16.53 -19.92 -7.36
CA GLU A 368 -16.00 -19.43 -8.65
C GLU A 368 -14.88 -20.34 -9.18
N VAL A 369 -13.93 -20.74 -8.32
CA VAL A 369 -12.81 -21.61 -8.72
C VAL A 369 -13.31 -22.98 -9.19
N GLU A 370 -14.34 -23.52 -8.55
CA GLU A 370 -15.03 -24.77 -8.93
C GLU A 370 -15.98 -24.61 -10.14
N SER A 371 -16.06 -23.41 -10.73
CA SER A 371 -16.95 -23.09 -11.85
C SER A 371 -18.45 -23.30 -11.53
N GLN A 372 -18.81 -23.17 -10.24
CA GLN A 372 -20.19 -23.23 -9.74
C GLN A 372 -20.84 -21.84 -9.64
N ALA A 373 -20.04 -20.78 -9.70
CA ALA A 373 -20.51 -19.39 -9.71
C ALA A 373 -19.98 -18.65 -10.96
N ALA A 374 -20.58 -17.50 -11.27
CA ALA A 374 -20.19 -16.70 -12.43
C ALA A 374 -18.76 -16.16 -12.27
N PRO A 375 -17.98 -16.02 -13.36
CA PRO A 375 -16.67 -15.37 -13.30
C PRO A 375 -16.76 -13.97 -12.67
N GLY A 376 -15.78 -13.66 -11.83
CA GLY A 376 -15.70 -12.41 -11.07
C GLY A 376 -16.65 -12.30 -9.87
N SER A 377 -17.45 -13.32 -9.53
CA SER A 377 -18.35 -13.28 -8.37
C SER A 377 -17.69 -13.71 -7.05
N GLY A 378 -16.52 -14.34 -7.12
CA GLY A 378 -15.68 -14.72 -6.02
C GLY A 378 -14.91 -13.54 -5.45
N VAL A 379 -14.73 -13.56 -4.13
CA VAL A 379 -14.01 -12.51 -3.39
C VAL A 379 -12.78 -13.14 -2.74
N SER A 380 -11.62 -12.88 -3.32
CA SER A 380 -10.33 -13.42 -2.87
C SER A 380 -9.57 -12.46 -1.93
N CYS A 381 -8.46 -12.92 -1.36
CA CYS A 381 -7.51 -12.05 -0.65
C CYS A 381 -7.06 -10.89 -1.56
N ALA A 382 -6.69 -11.22 -2.80
CA ALA A 382 -6.31 -10.24 -3.81
C ALA A 382 -7.48 -9.31 -4.21
N THR A 383 -8.73 -9.75 -4.25
CA THR A 383 -9.87 -8.85 -4.53
C THR A 383 -9.96 -7.69 -3.53
N CYS A 384 -9.65 -7.95 -2.25
CA CYS A 384 -9.71 -6.92 -1.20
C CYS A 384 -8.42 -6.11 -1.05
N HIS A 385 -7.27 -6.80 -1.08
CA HIS A 385 -5.98 -6.17 -0.79
C HIS A 385 -5.25 -5.69 -2.03
N MET A 386 -5.57 -6.22 -3.21
CA MET A 386 -4.97 -5.86 -4.49
C MET A 386 -6.06 -5.68 -5.56
N PRO A 387 -7.00 -4.74 -5.35
CA PRO A 387 -8.19 -4.65 -6.18
C PRO A 387 -7.85 -4.35 -7.63
N ARG A 388 -8.78 -4.74 -8.50
CA ARG A 388 -8.74 -4.35 -9.92
C ARG A 388 -9.21 -2.92 -10.02
N VAL A 389 -8.31 -2.06 -10.46
CA VAL A 389 -8.50 -0.62 -10.59
C VAL A 389 -8.43 -0.21 -12.04
N TRP A 390 -9.31 0.69 -12.42
CA TRP A 390 -9.31 1.29 -13.75
C TRP A 390 -8.21 2.36 -13.82
N HIS A 391 -7.49 2.35 -14.93
CA HIS A 391 -6.51 3.36 -15.32
C HIS A 391 -6.76 3.74 -16.77
N GLU A 392 -6.56 5.00 -17.09
CA GLU A 392 -6.53 5.51 -18.45
C GLU A 392 -5.12 6.00 -18.75
N ASN A 393 -4.58 5.57 -19.90
CA ASN A 393 -3.27 6.04 -20.33
C ASN A 393 -3.40 7.36 -21.12
N ALA A 394 -2.27 7.94 -21.52
CA ALA A 394 -2.25 9.18 -22.31
C ALA A 394 -2.90 9.05 -23.71
N GLU A 395 -3.17 7.83 -24.18
CA GLU A 395 -3.82 7.53 -25.45
C GLU A 395 -5.34 7.27 -25.27
N GLU A 396 -5.89 7.57 -24.08
CA GLU A 396 -7.30 7.34 -23.72
C GLU A 396 -7.70 5.86 -23.81
N VAL A 397 -6.73 4.95 -23.72
CA VAL A 397 -6.96 3.50 -23.72
C VAL A 397 -7.13 3.02 -22.29
N GLU A 398 -8.28 2.41 -22.02
CA GLU A 398 -8.62 1.87 -20.72
C GLU A 398 -7.82 0.61 -20.37
N ARG A 399 -7.28 0.57 -19.16
CA ARG A 399 -6.59 -0.58 -18.58
C ARG A 399 -7.14 -0.89 -17.19
N ILE A 400 -7.60 -2.12 -17.00
CA ILE A 400 -7.98 -2.65 -15.69
C ILE A 400 -6.79 -3.41 -15.12
N LEU A 401 -6.07 -2.75 -14.20
CA LEU A 401 -4.86 -3.24 -13.56
C LEU A 401 -5.17 -3.84 -12.19
N VAL A 402 -4.46 -4.88 -11.80
CA VAL A 402 -4.42 -5.31 -10.39
C VAL A 402 -3.45 -4.40 -9.65
N ASP A 403 -3.93 -3.68 -8.63
CA ASP A 403 -3.08 -2.83 -7.78
C ASP A 403 -2.25 -3.70 -6.83
N HIS A 404 -0.99 -3.93 -7.16
CA HIS A 404 -0.04 -4.67 -6.32
C HIS A 404 0.45 -3.86 -5.09
N ASN A 405 0.02 -2.60 -4.94
CA ASN A 405 0.23 -1.80 -3.75
C ASN A 405 -0.88 -2.05 -2.74
N GLN A 406 -0.70 -3.07 -1.90
CA GLN A 406 -1.66 -3.40 -0.85
C GLN A 406 -1.87 -2.28 0.18
N ASN A 407 -0.96 -1.29 0.27
CA ASN A 407 -1.16 -0.16 1.18
C ASN A 407 -2.30 0.76 0.73
N ASN A 408 -2.62 0.76 -0.57
CA ASN A 408 -3.70 1.59 -1.13
C ASN A 408 -5.08 1.22 -0.62
N THR A 409 -5.25 0.04 -0.01
CA THR A 409 -6.54 -0.41 0.54
C THR A 409 -6.49 -0.69 2.03
N LEU A 410 -5.31 -0.83 2.63
CA LEU A 410 -5.19 -1.27 4.02
C LEU A 410 -5.44 -0.18 5.07
N ARG A 411 -4.89 1.03 4.88
CA ARG A 411 -4.93 2.08 5.92
C ARG A 411 -5.13 3.48 5.29
N PRO A 412 -6.18 4.24 5.70
CA PRO A 412 -7.31 3.76 6.51
C PRO A 412 -8.08 2.71 5.72
N ASN A 413 -8.73 1.78 6.41
CA ASN A 413 -9.48 0.70 5.77
C ASN A 413 -10.65 1.23 4.91
N THR A 414 -11.12 2.45 5.15
CA THR A 414 -12.10 3.16 4.32
C THR A 414 -11.63 3.37 2.87
N LYS A 415 -10.32 3.27 2.58
CA LYS A 415 -9.82 3.20 1.21
C LYS A 415 -10.36 1.99 0.42
N MET A 416 -10.85 0.94 1.08
CA MET A 416 -11.51 -0.21 0.44
C MET A 416 -12.90 0.12 -0.12
N LEU A 417 -13.58 1.16 0.37
CA LEU A 417 -14.99 1.41 0.06
C LEU A 417 -15.27 1.41 -1.45
N ARG A 418 -14.57 2.28 -2.19
CA ARG A 418 -14.77 2.46 -3.63
C ARG A 418 -14.22 1.32 -4.48
N PRO A 419 -12.93 0.92 -4.34
CA PRO A 419 -12.34 -0.08 -5.23
C PRO A 419 -12.72 -1.52 -4.88
N VAL A 420 -13.23 -1.81 -3.68
CA VAL A 420 -13.51 -3.17 -3.20
C VAL A 420 -15.00 -3.33 -2.87
N CYS A 421 -15.44 -2.75 -1.74
CA CYS A 421 -16.71 -3.11 -1.12
C CYS A 421 -17.90 -2.74 -2.02
N MET A 422 -17.85 -1.56 -2.64
CA MET A 422 -18.90 -1.02 -3.48
C MET A 422 -19.03 -1.71 -4.86
N GLN A 423 -18.20 -2.69 -5.18
CA GLN A 423 -18.43 -3.55 -6.35
C GLN A 423 -19.57 -4.56 -6.13
N CYS A 424 -19.89 -4.86 -4.86
CA CYS A 424 -20.90 -5.83 -4.49
C CYS A 424 -21.90 -5.30 -3.45
N HIS A 425 -21.53 -4.30 -2.66
CA HIS A 425 -22.31 -3.81 -1.52
C HIS A 425 -22.68 -2.32 -1.61
N GLY A 426 -23.80 -1.94 -0.97
CA GLY A 426 -24.14 -0.54 -0.76
C GLY A 426 -23.15 0.16 0.18
N LEU A 427 -23.02 1.48 0.04
CA LEU A 427 -22.06 2.28 0.82
C LEU A 427 -22.33 2.19 2.32
N GLY A 428 -23.59 2.34 2.76
CA GLY A 428 -23.93 2.29 4.20
C GLY A 428 -23.51 0.99 4.87
N PHE A 429 -23.85 -0.15 4.26
CA PHE A 429 -23.39 -1.45 4.77
C PHE A 429 -21.86 -1.59 4.77
N SER A 430 -21.19 -1.07 3.73
CA SER A 430 -19.75 -1.19 3.59
C SER A 430 -18.99 -0.36 4.63
N ILE A 431 -19.45 0.87 4.90
CA ILE A 431 -18.86 1.74 5.93
C ILE A 431 -19.03 1.10 7.30
N ASP A 432 -20.25 0.64 7.64
CA ASP A 432 -20.53 -0.01 8.92
C ASP A 432 -19.67 -1.27 9.12
N ALA A 433 -19.52 -2.08 8.06
CA ALA A 433 -18.69 -3.29 8.10
C ALA A 433 -17.20 -2.99 8.31
N LEU A 434 -16.68 -1.93 7.69
CA LEU A 434 -15.28 -1.48 7.87
C LEU A 434 -15.08 -0.76 9.21
N ALA A 435 -16.11 -0.21 9.82
CA ALA A 435 -16.01 0.41 11.14
C ALA A 435 -16.01 -0.63 12.27
N ASP A 436 -16.45 -1.87 12.03
CA ASP A 436 -16.56 -2.94 13.03
C ASP A 436 -15.25 -3.76 13.15
N PRO A 437 -14.47 -3.61 14.24
CA PRO A 437 -13.20 -4.34 14.39
C PRO A 437 -13.38 -5.85 14.51
N SER A 438 -14.52 -6.31 15.03
CA SER A 438 -14.82 -7.74 15.18
C SER A 438 -15.12 -8.37 13.83
N LEU A 439 -15.81 -7.66 12.93
CA LEU A 439 -15.97 -8.10 11.55
C LEU A 439 -14.66 -8.14 10.79
N ILE A 440 -13.79 -7.14 10.96
CA ILE A 440 -12.48 -7.17 10.32
C ILE A 440 -11.72 -8.42 10.76
N LYS A 441 -11.62 -8.70 12.07
CA LYS A 441 -10.90 -9.90 12.58
C LYS A 441 -11.49 -11.22 12.12
N ASN A 442 -12.80 -11.29 11.86
CA ASN A 442 -13.46 -12.53 11.46
C ASN A 442 -13.66 -12.67 9.94
N ASN A 443 -12.97 -11.85 9.14
CA ASN A 443 -13.06 -11.80 7.68
C ASN A 443 -14.51 -11.52 7.20
N PHE A 444 -15.16 -10.54 7.82
CA PHE A 444 -16.50 -10.04 7.48
C PHE A 444 -17.58 -11.12 7.54
N LYS A 445 -17.46 -12.05 8.49
CA LYS A 445 -18.46 -13.09 8.74
C LYS A 445 -19.56 -12.55 9.66
N GLY A 446 -20.64 -12.05 9.07
CA GLY A 446 -21.83 -11.62 9.79
C GLY A 446 -22.36 -10.28 9.31
N LEU A 447 -23.03 -9.56 10.21
CA LEU A 447 -23.54 -8.20 10.00
C LEU A 447 -22.82 -7.25 10.94
N PRO A 448 -22.64 -5.97 10.55
CA PRO A 448 -21.99 -5.00 11.40
C PRO A 448 -22.82 -4.75 12.66
N SER A 449 -22.12 -4.59 13.77
CA SER A 449 -22.70 -4.23 15.07
C SER A 449 -22.61 -2.74 15.38
N VAL A 450 -21.89 -1.99 14.55
CA VAL A 450 -21.71 -0.54 14.62
C VAL A 450 -22.44 0.15 13.46
N HIS A 451 -22.73 1.44 13.62
CA HIS A 451 -23.34 2.26 12.59
C HIS A 451 -22.61 3.61 12.50
N VAL A 452 -22.21 4.01 11.29
CA VAL A 452 -21.57 5.30 11.01
C VAL A 452 -22.60 6.26 10.46
N GLU A 453 -22.88 7.32 11.21
CA GLU A 453 -23.97 8.28 10.97
C GLU A 453 -23.73 9.23 9.78
N SER A 454 -22.64 9.07 9.02
CA SER A 454 -22.27 10.02 7.95
C SER A 454 -23.35 10.17 6.88
N ILE A 455 -23.98 9.06 6.48
CA ILE A 455 -25.07 9.08 5.50
C ILE A 455 -26.30 9.78 6.10
N ASP A 456 -26.66 9.45 7.34
CA ASP A 456 -27.81 10.03 8.03
C ASP A 456 -27.67 11.55 8.17
N MET A 457 -26.47 12.01 8.55
CA MET A 457 -26.14 13.43 8.65
C MET A 457 -26.27 14.14 7.29
N ALA A 458 -25.80 13.53 6.20
CA ALA A 458 -25.90 14.09 4.86
C ALA A 458 -27.37 14.18 4.38
N VAL A 459 -28.15 13.11 4.59
CA VAL A 459 -29.58 13.07 4.24
C VAL A 459 -30.38 14.13 5.01
N GLU A 460 -30.13 14.26 6.32
CA GLU A 460 -30.79 15.28 7.13
C GLU A 460 -30.40 16.70 6.70
N ALA A 461 -29.11 16.92 6.39
CA ALA A 461 -28.65 18.21 5.88
C ALA A 461 -29.33 18.59 4.55
N ASP A 462 -29.45 17.66 3.60
CA ASP A 462 -30.15 17.88 2.33
C ASP A 462 -31.66 18.13 2.55
N ARG A 463 -32.30 17.37 3.44
CA ARG A 463 -33.71 17.59 3.81
C ARG A 463 -33.94 19.01 4.34
N LEU A 464 -33.11 19.47 5.28
CA LEU A 464 -33.18 20.83 5.83
C LEU A 464 -32.91 21.89 4.76
N HIS A 465 -31.98 21.64 3.84
CA HIS A 465 -31.69 22.55 2.73
C HIS A 465 -32.90 22.69 1.79
N ARG A 466 -33.54 21.58 1.41
CA ARG A 466 -34.75 21.57 0.58
C ARG A 466 -35.91 22.32 1.25
N LEU A 467 -36.14 22.09 2.55
CA LEU A 467 -37.16 22.81 3.32
C LEU A 467 -36.93 24.32 3.34
N LYS A 468 -35.69 24.77 3.55
CA LYS A 468 -35.34 26.20 3.49
C LYS A 468 -35.60 26.81 2.12
N ARG A 469 -35.33 26.07 1.02
CA ARG A 469 -35.63 26.54 -0.34
C ARG A 469 -37.13 26.67 -0.60
N LEU A 470 -37.94 25.72 -0.12
CA LEU A 470 -39.40 25.76 -0.24
C LEU A 470 -40.00 26.94 0.55
N ASN A 471 -39.49 27.20 1.75
CA ASN A 471 -39.94 28.34 2.57
C ASN A 471 -39.54 29.70 1.98
N LYS A 472 -38.42 29.78 1.23
CA LYS A 472 -38.01 31.00 0.51
C LYS A 472 -38.77 31.25 -0.79
N THR A 473 -39.44 30.23 -1.33
CA THR A 473 -40.19 30.29 -2.59
C THR A 473 -41.70 30.28 -2.38
N SER A 474 -42.15 30.19 -1.13
CA SER A 474 -43.54 30.43 -0.74
C SER A 474 -43.80 31.95 -0.64
N PRO A 475 -44.85 32.48 -1.29
CA PRO A 475 -45.13 33.91 -1.38
C PRO A 475 -45.43 34.59 -0.04
#